data_AF-A0A442EBG1-F1
#
_entry.id   AF-A0A442EBG1-F1
#
_cell.length_a   1.000
_cell.length_b   1.000
_cell.length_c   1.000
_cell.angle_alpha   90.00
_cell.angle_beta   90.00
_cell.angle_gamma   90.00
#
_symmetry.space_group_name_H-M   'P 1'
#
loop_
_entity.id
_entity.type
_entity.pdbx_description
1 polymer ?
#
loop_
_entity_poly.entity_id
_entity_poly.type
_entity_poly.pdbx_seq_one_letter_code
_entity_poly.pdbx_strand_id
1 'polypeptide(L)'
;MPSPDLVRQQIESLTADLIEVGLSSRQNFPIRRNHPGGKAEITTDKFQDMSILLKDISYGDLYMELVENEIYNIIMIDGAIIQLQYLYVGDVLEKHRLAFLPSPNLDEFQNNAEIYEADEIYADVISRNIYPSPIRFDFDRSAAIDITHPMSHLTIGQYTNCRIPVTAPLSPFLFIQFILRSFYNTGYRKCEKQIKTFTQRFQATITQNEVGLMHVGVP
;
A
#
# COMPACT_ATOMS: atom_id res chain seq x y z
N MET A 1 -9.10 17.90 -2.70
CA MET A 1 -8.05 16.86 -2.68
C MET A 1 -7.36 16.90 -1.34
N PRO A 2 -6.91 15.77 -0.78
CA PRO A 2 -6.24 15.77 0.50
C PRO A 2 -4.88 16.48 0.41
N SER A 3 -4.61 17.36 1.39
CA SER A 3 -3.31 18.05 1.53
C SER A 3 -2.24 17.09 2.06
N PRO A 4 -0.94 17.42 1.97
CA PRO A 4 0.13 16.62 2.57
C PRO A 4 -0.08 16.35 4.06
N ASP A 5 -0.52 17.36 4.82
CA ASP A 5 -0.75 17.22 6.26
C ASP A 5 -1.95 16.31 6.56
N LEU A 6 -3.01 16.38 5.76
CA LEU A 6 -4.15 15.48 5.88
C LEU A 6 -3.77 14.03 5.51
N VAL A 7 -2.98 13.83 4.45
CA VAL A 7 -2.47 12.49 4.10
C VAL A 7 -1.63 11.91 5.23
N ARG A 8 -0.72 12.70 5.81
CA ARG A 8 0.06 12.27 6.98
C ARG A 8 -0.83 11.88 8.15
N GLN A 9 -1.82 12.72 8.48
CA GLN A 9 -2.78 12.46 9.56
C GLN A 9 -3.62 11.20 9.31
N GLN A 10 -4.03 10.95 8.06
CA GLN A 10 -4.73 9.72 7.69
C GLN A 10 -3.87 8.49 7.94
N ILE A 11 -2.62 8.51 7.47
CA ILE A 11 -1.69 7.38 7.68
C ILE A 11 -1.49 7.16 9.19
N GLU A 12 -1.21 8.21 9.96
CA GLU A 12 -1.00 8.13 11.41
C GLU A 12 -2.23 7.55 12.13
N SER A 13 -3.42 8.02 11.78
CA SER A 13 -4.68 7.55 12.37
C SER A 13 -4.97 6.09 12.03
N LEU A 14 -4.79 5.70 10.75
CA LEU A 14 -5.04 4.33 10.30
C LEU A 14 -4.02 3.35 10.89
N THR A 15 -2.75 3.75 10.99
CA THR A 15 -1.74 2.95 11.70
C THR A 15 -2.13 2.75 13.16
N ALA A 16 -2.57 3.79 13.86
CA ALA A 16 -3.03 3.67 15.24
C ALA A 16 -4.25 2.75 15.39
N ASP A 17 -5.24 2.88 14.50
CA ASP A 17 -6.43 2.02 14.52
C ASP A 17 -6.04 0.54 14.28
N LEU A 18 -5.15 0.25 13.34
CA LEU A 18 -4.68 -1.12 13.05
C LEU A 18 -3.93 -1.75 14.22
N ILE A 19 -3.22 -0.95 15.03
CA ILE A 19 -2.59 -1.41 16.27
C ILE A 19 -3.67 -1.73 17.31
N GLU A 20 -4.63 -0.83 17.51
CA GLU A 20 -5.69 -0.96 18.51
C GLU A 20 -6.54 -2.22 18.28
N VAL A 21 -6.84 -2.52 17.01
CA VAL A 21 -7.64 -3.70 16.64
C VAL A 21 -6.81 -4.98 16.47
N GLY A 22 -5.50 -4.92 16.72
CA GLY A 22 -4.60 -6.08 16.69
C GLY A 22 -4.28 -6.62 15.30
N LEU A 23 -4.41 -5.82 14.22
CA LEU A 23 -4.09 -6.23 12.85
C LEU A 23 -2.65 -5.87 12.41
N SER A 24 -1.94 -5.08 13.20
CA SER A 24 -0.54 -4.67 12.97
C SER A 24 0.40 -5.36 13.97
N SER A 25 1.48 -5.98 13.47
CA SER A 25 2.53 -6.59 14.29
C SER A 25 3.73 -5.64 14.51
N ARG A 26 4.11 -4.86 13.50
CA ARG A 26 5.16 -3.82 13.56
C ARG A 26 4.76 -2.61 12.74
N GLN A 27 5.26 -1.43 13.11
CA GLN A 27 4.87 -0.18 12.46
C GLN A 27 5.97 0.88 12.49
N ASN A 28 5.97 1.74 11.48
CA ASN A 28 6.72 2.99 11.43
C ASN A 28 5.74 4.12 11.09
N PHE A 29 5.61 5.09 11.99
CA PHE A 29 4.68 6.21 11.82
C PHE A 29 5.14 7.18 10.72
N PRO A 30 4.20 7.86 10.04
CA PRO A 30 4.54 8.74 8.94
C PRO A 30 5.19 10.03 9.44
N ILE A 31 6.27 10.41 8.76
CA ILE A 31 6.90 11.73 8.88
C ILE A 31 6.57 12.59 7.67
N ARG A 32 6.75 13.91 7.82
CA ARG A 32 6.78 14.85 6.70
C ARG A 32 8.20 15.37 6.55
N ARG A 33 8.83 15.06 5.42
CA ARG A 33 10.15 15.56 5.04
C ARG A 33 9.98 16.69 4.02
N ASN A 34 10.42 17.90 4.38
CA ASN A 34 10.36 19.05 3.48
C ASN A 34 11.68 19.17 2.71
N HIS A 35 11.57 19.49 1.42
CA HIS A 35 12.69 19.68 0.52
C HIS A 35 12.63 21.07 -0.16
N PRO A 36 13.75 21.56 -0.73
CA PRO A 36 13.74 22.78 -1.53
C PRO A 36 12.71 22.75 -2.67
N GLY A 37 12.24 23.94 -3.08
CA GLY A 37 11.26 24.07 -4.16
C GLY A 37 9.82 23.74 -3.74
N GLY A 38 9.50 23.84 -2.44
CA GLY A 38 8.15 23.60 -1.93
C GLY A 38 7.73 22.13 -1.93
N LYS A 39 8.70 21.21 -2.02
CA LYS A 39 8.45 19.77 -2.04
C LYS A 39 8.22 19.22 -0.63
N ALA A 40 7.22 18.39 -0.46
CA ALA A 40 6.94 17.69 0.80
C ALA A 40 6.72 16.20 0.54
N GLU A 41 7.52 15.37 1.19
CA GLU A 41 7.42 13.91 1.15
C GLU A 41 6.74 13.41 2.43
N ILE A 42 5.68 12.62 2.28
CA ILE A 42 5.05 11.87 3.38
C ILE A 42 5.49 10.42 3.25
N THR A 43 6.29 9.98 4.21
CA THR A 43 6.99 8.67 4.19
C THR A 43 7.38 8.26 5.63
N THR A 44 8.23 7.26 5.81
CA THR A 44 8.85 6.91 7.10
C THR A 44 10.28 7.47 7.19
N ASP A 45 10.81 7.61 8.40
CA ASP A 45 12.19 8.04 8.63
C ASP A 45 13.22 7.05 8.08
N LYS A 46 12.87 5.76 8.07
CA LYS A 46 13.66 4.66 7.50
C LYS A 46 13.57 4.54 5.99
N PHE A 47 12.64 5.24 5.34
CA PHE A 47 12.48 5.10 3.91
C PHE A 47 13.72 5.57 3.15
N GLN A 48 14.24 4.68 2.29
CA GLN A 48 15.33 4.93 1.37
C GLN A 48 14.88 4.53 -0.03
N ASP A 49 15.31 5.31 -1.03
CA ASP A 49 15.08 4.93 -2.43
C ASP A 49 16.02 3.77 -2.80
N MET A 50 15.49 2.55 -2.68
CA MET A 50 16.22 1.31 -2.98
C MET A 50 16.19 0.95 -4.48
N SER A 51 15.72 1.84 -5.37
CA SER A 51 15.56 1.54 -6.81
C SER A 51 16.83 1.02 -7.52
N ILE A 52 18.01 1.24 -6.94
CA ILE A 52 19.30 0.73 -7.42
C ILE A 52 19.60 -0.69 -6.90
N LEU A 53 19.19 -1.02 -5.67
CA LEU A 53 19.43 -2.32 -5.02
C LEU A 53 18.43 -3.40 -5.47
N LEU A 54 17.27 -3.00 -5.98
CA LEU A 54 16.14 -3.88 -6.31
C LEU A 54 16.11 -4.36 -7.77
N LYS A 55 17.19 -4.15 -8.53
CA LYS A 55 17.29 -4.69 -9.88
C LYS A 55 17.81 -6.13 -9.78
N ASP A 56 16.97 -7.09 -10.15
CA ASP A 56 17.32 -8.51 -10.35
C ASP A 56 17.46 -9.36 -9.07
N ILE A 57 16.64 -9.11 -8.05
CA ILE A 57 16.53 -9.97 -6.85
C ILE A 57 15.16 -10.65 -6.78
N SER A 58 15.09 -11.82 -6.14
CA SER A 58 13.82 -12.54 -5.99
C SER A 58 12.84 -11.77 -5.10
N TYR A 59 11.55 -12.10 -5.19
CA TYR A 59 10.55 -11.49 -4.32
C TYR A 59 10.84 -11.74 -2.83
N GLY A 60 11.31 -12.95 -2.49
CA GLY A 60 11.69 -13.29 -1.12
C GLY A 60 12.82 -12.42 -0.59
N ASP A 61 13.87 -12.23 -1.40
CA ASP A 61 15.02 -11.40 -1.02
C ASP A 61 14.62 -9.92 -0.89
N LEU A 62 13.80 -9.41 -1.81
CA LEU A 62 13.24 -8.06 -1.71
C LEU A 62 12.47 -7.89 -0.40
N TYR A 63 11.59 -8.83 -0.07
CA TYR A 63 10.80 -8.77 1.15
C TYR A 63 11.71 -8.74 2.39
N MET A 64 12.72 -9.61 2.46
CA MET A 64 13.67 -9.65 3.56
C MET A 64 14.43 -8.33 3.72
N GLU A 65 14.94 -7.77 2.62
CA GLU A 65 15.64 -6.48 2.63
C GLU A 65 14.75 -5.36 3.19
N LEU A 66 13.46 -5.34 2.83
CA LEU A 66 12.51 -4.35 3.33
C LEU A 66 12.24 -4.53 4.84
N VAL A 67 12.15 -5.76 5.34
CA VAL A 67 11.93 -6.03 6.77
C VAL A 67 13.16 -5.68 7.60
N GLU A 68 14.35 -6.10 7.16
CA GLU A 68 15.63 -5.90 7.87
C GLU A 68 16.00 -4.42 7.98
N ASN A 69 15.75 -3.64 6.93
CA ASN A 69 16.01 -2.20 6.92
C ASN A 69 14.83 -1.34 7.40
N GLU A 70 13.75 -1.98 7.89
CA GLU A 70 12.54 -1.30 8.37
C GLU A 70 11.86 -0.40 7.33
N ILE A 71 11.94 -0.76 6.05
CA ILE A 71 11.38 0.00 4.91
C ILE A 71 9.92 -0.41 4.70
N TYR A 72 9.07 -0.06 5.67
CA TYR A 72 7.63 -0.29 5.64
C TYR A 72 6.92 0.73 6.52
N ASN A 73 5.61 0.92 6.29
CA ASN A 73 4.74 1.64 7.23
C ASN A 73 4.16 0.67 8.25
N ILE A 74 3.65 -0.48 7.78
CA ILE A 74 2.97 -1.48 8.63
C ILE A 74 3.43 -2.87 8.18
N ILE A 75 3.75 -3.73 9.14
CA ILE A 75 3.76 -5.19 8.97
C ILE A 75 2.48 -5.70 9.62
N MET A 76 1.67 -6.40 8.83
CA MET A 76 0.43 -7.01 9.27
C MET A 76 0.72 -8.23 10.14
N ILE A 77 -0.29 -8.75 10.82
CA ILE A 77 -0.19 -9.93 11.69
C ILE A 77 0.35 -11.20 11.01
N ASP A 78 0.18 -11.33 9.70
CA ASP A 78 0.67 -12.44 8.86
C ASP A 78 2.03 -12.14 8.20
N GLY A 79 2.65 -11.01 8.55
CA GLY A 79 3.91 -10.55 7.97
C GLY A 79 3.76 -9.71 6.70
N ALA A 80 2.56 -9.57 6.13
CA ALA A 80 2.42 -8.76 4.91
C ALA A 80 2.84 -7.29 5.16
N ILE A 81 3.59 -6.71 4.22
CA ILE A 81 4.08 -5.33 4.31
C ILE A 81 3.11 -4.38 3.60
N ILE A 82 2.84 -3.24 4.24
CA ILE A 82 2.17 -2.09 3.65
C ILE A 82 3.16 -0.91 3.59
N GLN A 83 3.25 -0.29 2.41
CA GLN A 83 4.01 0.94 2.17
C GLN A 83 3.08 2.04 1.65
N LEU A 84 3.30 3.26 2.14
CA LEU A 84 2.50 4.45 1.88
C LEU A 84 3.43 5.66 1.68
N GLN A 85 3.73 6.01 0.43
CA GLN A 85 4.59 7.15 0.08
C GLN A 85 3.88 8.15 -0.80
N TYR A 86 4.01 9.43 -0.47
CA TYR A 86 3.44 10.53 -1.23
C TYR A 86 4.46 11.67 -1.37
N LEU A 87 4.52 12.28 -2.54
CA LEU A 87 5.32 13.47 -2.83
C LEU A 87 4.41 14.58 -3.35
N TYR A 88 4.53 15.74 -2.72
CA TYR A 88 3.80 16.95 -3.05
C TYR A 88 4.75 18.06 -3.51
N VAL A 89 4.24 18.97 -4.34
CA VAL A 89 4.78 20.31 -4.56
C VAL A 89 3.69 21.31 -4.16
N GLY A 90 3.91 22.04 -3.07
CA GLY A 90 2.82 22.76 -2.40
C GLY A 90 1.70 21.80 -1.95
N ASP A 91 0.47 22.06 -2.37
CA ASP A 91 -0.70 21.19 -2.11
C ASP A 91 -1.05 20.26 -3.28
N VAL A 92 -0.19 20.19 -4.30
CA VAL A 92 -0.41 19.37 -5.49
C VAL A 92 0.34 18.06 -5.33
N LEU A 93 -0.39 16.93 -5.43
CA LEU A 93 0.21 15.61 -5.48
C LEU A 93 0.97 15.45 -6.80
N GLU A 94 2.24 15.09 -6.72
CA GLU A 94 3.11 14.85 -7.88
C GLU A 94 3.41 13.36 -8.07
N LYS A 95 3.55 12.61 -6.97
CA LYS A 95 3.84 11.17 -6.99
C LYS A 95 3.25 10.46 -5.78
N HIS A 96 2.83 9.22 -5.93
CA HIS A 96 2.68 8.30 -4.81
C HIS A 96 3.09 6.88 -5.19
N ARG A 97 3.47 6.09 -4.19
CA ARG A 97 3.70 4.66 -4.32
C ARG A 97 3.10 3.97 -3.11
N LEU A 98 2.05 3.17 -3.34
CA LEU A 98 1.35 2.42 -2.31
C LEU A 98 1.51 0.94 -2.61
N ALA A 99 2.09 0.16 -1.70
CA ALA A 99 2.38 -1.25 -1.93
C ALA A 99 1.82 -2.14 -0.83
N PHE A 100 1.27 -3.28 -1.22
CA PHE A 100 0.91 -4.40 -0.36
C PHE A 100 1.74 -5.60 -0.83
N LEU A 101 2.59 -6.11 0.05
CA LEU A 101 3.55 -7.18 -0.24
C LEU A 101 3.28 -8.33 0.74
N PRO A 102 2.47 -9.34 0.35
CA PRO A 102 2.18 -10.49 1.20
C PRO A 102 3.46 -11.23 1.61
N SER A 103 3.54 -11.78 2.82
CA SER A 103 4.74 -12.55 3.22
C SER A 103 5.03 -13.66 2.20
N PRO A 104 6.28 -13.79 1.69
CA PRO A 104 6.65 -14.85 0.76
C PRO A 104 6.65 -16.23 1.42
N ASN A 105 6.78 -16.26 2.75
CA ASN A 105 6.79 -17.48 3.54
C ASN A 105 5.75 -17.38 4.67
N LEU A 106 4.74 -18.25 4.61
CA LEU A 106 3.72 -18.42 5.65
C LEU A 106 3.96 -19.69 6.48
N ASP A 107 5.09 -20.38 6.31
CA ASP A 107 5.40 -21.68 6.91
C ASP A 107 5.20 -21.68 8.42
N GLU A 108 5.53 -20.60 9.13
CA GLU A 108 5.30 -20.51 10.58
C GLU A 108 3.80 -20.62 10.94
N PHE A 109 2.94 -19.94 10.18
CA PHE A 109 1.48 -20.02 10.31
C PHE A 109 0.94 -21.36 9.81
N GLN A 110 1.53 -21.92 8.76
CA GLN A 110 1.07 -23.18 8.16
C GLN A 110 1.47 -24.40 9.00
N ASN A 111 2.62 -24.35 9.67
CA ASN A 111 3.13 -25.44 10.52
C ASN A 111 2.46 -25.45 11.90
N ASN A 112 1.96 -24.31 12.36
CA ASN A 112 1.20 -24.17 13.61
C ASN A 112 -0.26 -23.76 13.37
N ALA A 113 -0.83 -24.15 12.22
CA ALA A 113 -2.13 -23.68 11.75
C ALA A 113 -3.24 -23.89 12.79
N GLU A 114 -3.23 -24.99 13.54
CA GLU A 114 -4.22 -25.29 14.59
C GLU A 114 -4.30 -24.20 15.68
N ILE A 115 -3.20 -23.49 15.95
CA ILE A 115 -3.13 -22.41 16.95
C ILE A 115 -3.76 -21.12 16.40
N TYR A 116 -3.59 -20.85 15.10
CA TYR A 116 -4.02 -19.62 14.45
C TYR A 116 -5.39 -19.72 13.77
N GLU A 117 -5.80 -20.92 13.31
CA GLU A 117 -7.12 -21.19 12.73
C GLU A 117 -8.25 -20.96 13.74
N ALA A 118 -7.96 -21.13 15.04
CA ALA A 118 -8.90 -20.84 16.11
C ALA A 118 -9.15 -19.32 16.28
N ASP A 119 -8.23 -18.48 15.81
CA ASP A 119 -8.35 -17.03 15.85
C ASP A 119 -8.80 -16.50 14.47
N GLU A 120 -10.08 -16.15 14.39
CA GLU A 120 -10.73 -15.66 13.17
C GLU A 120 -10.04 -14.45 12.53
N ILE A 121 -9.17 -13.73 13.26
CA ILE A 121 -8.35 -12.65 12.71
C ILE A 121 -7.40 -13.16 11.61
N TYR A 122 -6.97 -14.42 11.68
CA TYR A 122 -6.04 -15.06 10.73
C TYR A 122 -6.74 -15.84 9.60
N ALA A 123 -8.08 -15.93 9.63
CA ALA A 123 -8.84 -16.84 8.78
C ALA A 123 -8.59 -16.67 7.26
N ASP A 124 -8.34 -15.44 6.81
CA ASP A 124 -8.18 -15.14 5.38
C ASP A 124 -6.73 -15.23 4.87
N VAL A 125 -5.75 -15.35 5.77
CA VAL A 125 -4.32 -15.17 5.45
C VAL A 125 -3.47 -16.44 5.61
N ILE A 126 -4.01 -17.49 6.25
CA ILE A 126 -3.27 -18.74 6.54
C ILE A 126 -3.56 -19.89 5.56
N SER A 127 -4.42 -19.68 4.56
CA SER A 127 -4.79 -20.75 3.63
C SER A 127 -3.63 -21.12 2.70
N ARG A 128 -3.27 -22.40 2.68
CA ARG A 128 -2.11 -22.95 1.92
C ARG A 128 -2.21 -22.80 0.39
N ASN A 129 -3.39 -22.45 -0.14
CA ASN A 129 -3.61 -22.25 -1.57
C ASN A 129 -3.50 -20.78 -2.02
N ILE A 130 -3.17 -19.86 -1.10
CA ILE A 130 -2.99 -18.44 -1.43
C ILE A 130 -1.62 -18.27 -2.11
N TYR A 131 -1.63 -17.69 -3.31
CA TYR A 131 -0.40 -17.31 -4.00
C TYR A 131 -0.05 -15.85 -3.67
N PRO A 132 1.05 -15.58 -2.96
CA PRO A 132 1.42 -14.23 -2.57
C PRO A 132 1.86 -13.43 -3.81
N SER A 133 1.04 -12.46 -4.22
CA SER A 133 1.35 -11.54 -5.31
C SER A 133 1.39 -10.11 -4.79
N PRO A 134 2.54 -9.41 -4.94
CA PRO A 134 2.63 -7.97 -4.72
C PRO A 134 1.55 -7.19 -5.45
N ILE A 135 0.96 -6.21 -4.77
CA ILE A 135 0.02 -5.27 -5.37
C ILE A 135 0.54 -3.86 -5.12
N ARG A 136 0.59 -3.04 -6.17
CA ARG A 136 1.05 -1.66 -6.07
C ARG A 136 0.14 -0.72 -6.83
N PHE A 137 -0.15 0.42 -6.21
CA PHE A 137 -0.76 1.57 -6.87
C PHE A 137 0.27 2.68 -6.95
N ASP A 138 0.63 3.03 -8.18
CA ASP A 138 1.56 4.11 -8.48
C ASP A 138 0.79 5.31 -9.02
N PHE A 139 1.31 6.49 -8.73
CA PHE A 139 0.95 7.74 -9.38
C PHE A 139 2.25 8.49 -9.67
N ASP A 140 2.46 8.93 -10.91
CA ASP A 140 3.61 9.76 -11.29
C ASP A 140 3.24 10.66 -12.47
N ARG A 141 3.02 11.95 -12.19
CA ARG A 141 2.69 12.93 -13.23
C ARG A 141 3.82 13.15 -14.21
N SER A 142 5.07 13.10 -13.74
CA SER A 142 6.25 13.44 -14.54
C SER A 142 6.61 12.34 -15.54
N ALA A 143 6.33 11.09 -15.19
CA ALA A 143 6.63 9.93 -16.00
C ALA A 143 5.45 9.46 -16.88
N ALA A 144 4.31 10.18 -16.85
CA ALA A 144 3.10 9.75 -17.54
C ALA A 144 3.29 9.72 -19.07
N ILE A 145 2.99 8.57 -19.67
CA ILE A 145 2.91 8.39 -21.12
C ILE A 145 1.57 7.72 -21.37
N ASP A 146 0.67 8.41 -22.07
CA ASP A 146 -0.68 7.92 -22.34
C ASP A 146 -0.65 6.46 -22.83
N ILE A 147 -1.54 5.63 -22.28
CA ILE A 147 -1.62 4.17 -22.49
C ILE A 147 -0.43 3.36 -21.94
N THR A 148 0.81 3.80 -22.16
CA THR A 148 2.03 2.99 -21.92
C THR A 148 2.51 3.06 -20.46
N HIS A 149 2.31 4.21 -19.84
CA HIS A 149 2.62 4.48 -18.44
C HIS A 149 1.57 5.44 -17.89
N PRO A 150 0.36 4.94 -17.58
CA PRO A 150 -0.73 5.77 -17.10
C PRO A 150 -0.32 6.57 -15.86
N MET A 151 -0.85 7.78 -15.76
CA MET A 151 -0.49 8.69 -14.66
C MET A 151 -0.76 8.04 -13.30
N SER A 152 -1.88 7.30 -13.18
CA SER A 152 -2.15 6.39 -12.07
C SER A 152 -2.39 4.99 -12.59
N HIS A 153 -1.73 3.99 -11.99
CA HIS A 153 -1.85 2.59 -12.42
C HIS A 153 -1.68 1.59 -11.28
N LEU A 154 -2.28 0.42 -11.48
CA LEU A 154 -2.16 -0.77 -10.67
C LEU A 154 -1.15 -1.72 -11.31
N THR A 155 -0.22 -2.24 -10.50
CA THR A 155 0.65 -3.36 -10.86
C THR A 155 0.34 -4.57 -9.99
N ILE A 156 0.30 -5.76 -10.58
CA ILE A 156 0.17 -7.04 -9.87
C ILE A 156 1.41 -7.87 -10.16
N GLY A 157 2.05 -8.40 -9.11
CA GLY A 157 3.35 -9.05 -9.20
C GLY A 157 4.47 -8.05 -9.54
N GLN A 158 5.56 -8.58 -10.12
CA GLN A 158 6.73 -7.78 -10.52
C GLN A 158 6.90 -7.68 -12.05
N TYR A 159 5.81 -7.87 -12.80
CA TYR A 159 5.85 -7.78 -14.26
C TYR A 159 6.05 -6.33 -14.73
N THR A 160 7.12 -6.07 -15.47
CA THR A 160 7.51 -4.72 -15.94
C THR A 160 6.40 -3.97 -16.69
N ASN A 161 5.57 -4.71 -17.43
CA ASN A 161 4.51 -4.17 -18.28
C ASN A 161 3.10 -4.29 -17.68
N CYS A 162 2.96 -4.85 -16.47
CA CYS A 162 1.66 -4.90 -15.80
C CYS A 162 1.35 -3.52 -15.21
N ARG A 163 0.72 -2.66 -16.02
CA ARG A 163 0.29 -1.30 -15.65
C ARG A 163 -1.14 -1.11 -16.09
N ILE A 164 -2.06 -1.50 -15.21
CA ILE A 164 -3.50 -1.37 -15.45
C ILE A 164 -3.88 0.06 -15.07
N PRO A 165 -4.41 0.89 -15.98
CA PRO A 165 -4.82 2.26 -15.66
C PRO A 165 -5.80 2.31 -14.47
N VAL A 166 -5.66 3.32 -13.63
CA VAL A 166 -6.55 3.59 -12.50
C VAL A 166 -7.16 4.98 -12.69
N THR A 167 -8.45 5.12 -12.41
CA THR A 167 -9.17 6.37 -12.72
C THR A 167 -8.61 7.60 -11.99
N ALA A 168 -8.08 7.42 -10.78
CA ALA A 168 -7.52 8.48 -9.95
C ALA A 168 -6.43 7.93 -9.00
N PRO A 169 -5.55 8.79 -8.46
CA PRO A 169 -4.65 8.44 -7.37
C PRO A 169 -5.43 8.02 -6.11
N LEU A 170 -4.81 7.19 -5.25
CA LEU A 170 -5.47 6.67 -4.05
C LEU A 170 -5.09 7.48 -2.81
N SER A 171 -6.07 7.77 -1.96
CA SER A 171 -5.83 8.23 -0.58
C SER A 171 -5.35 7.07 0.30
N PRO A 172 -4.65 7.34 1.43
CA PRO A 172 -4.28 6.31 2.40
C PRO A 172 -5.45 5.44 2.82
N PHE A 173 -6.59 6.07 3.14
CA PHE A 173 -7.80 5.36 3.55
C PHE A 173 -8.32 4.39 2.49
N LEU A 174 -8.43 4.81 1.23
CA LEU A 174 -8.90 3.94 0.15
C LEU A 174 -7.99 2.71 -0.02
N PHE A 175 -6.67 2.89 0.08
CA PHE A 175 -5.73 1.78 -0.07
C PHE A 175 -5.81 0.80 1.11
N ILE A 176 -5.83 1.31 2.35
CA ILE A 176 -5.99 0.46 3.54
C ILE A 176 -7.35 -0.24 3.52
N GLN A 177 -8.42 0.46 3.14
CA GLN A 177 -9.76 -0.13 3.03
C GLN A 177 -9.81 -1.24 1.98
N PHE A 178 -9.15 -1.06 0.82
CA PHE A 178 -9.00 -2.10 -0.19
C PHE A 178 -8.31 -3.33 0.40
N ILE A 179 -7.20 -3.14 1.13
CA ILE A 179 -6.45 -4.24 1.72
C ILE A 179 -7.31 -5.00 2.74
N LEU A 180 -7.92 -4.29 3.69
CA LEU A 180 -8.73 -4.90 4.74
C LEU A 180 -9.95 -5.64 4.18
N ARG A 181 -10.63 -5.07 3.19
CA ARG A 181 -11.80 -5.72 2.59
C ARG A 181 -11.46 -6.93 1.75
N SER A 182 -10.28 -6.96 1.13
CA SER A 182 -9.89 -8.00 0.16
C SER A 182 -9.07 -9.13 0.77
N PHE A 183 -8.20 -8.83 1.75
CA PHE A 183 -7.23 -9.78 2.30
C PHE A 183 -7.42 -10.07 3.79
N TYR A 184 -8.12 -9.21 4.54
CA TYR A 184 -8.36 -9.38 5.98
C TYR A 184 -9.85 -9.23 6.30
N ASN A 185 -10.74 -9.70 5.42
CA ASN A 185 -12.18 -9.43 5.48
C ASN A 185 -12.82 -9.89 6.79
N THR A 186 -12.55 -11.13 7.18
CA THR A 186 -13.10 -11.80 8.37
C THR A 186 -12.72 -11.04 9.63
N GLY A 187 -11.42 -10.72 9.81
CA GLY A 187 -10.94 -9.88 10.91
C GLY A 187 -11.51 -8.46 10.86
N TYR A 188 -11.48 -7.82 9.68
CA TYR A 188 -11.99 -6.47 9.48
C TYR A 188 -13.46 -6.32 9.84
N ARG A 189 -14.34 -7.28 9.50
CA ARG A 189 -15.77 -7.18 9.82
C ARG A 189 -16.07 -7.12 11.32
N LYS A 190 -15.16 -7.62 12.17
CA LYS A 190 -15.30 -7.53 13.63
C LYS A 190 -14.92 -6.15 14.17
N CYS A 191 -13.96 -5.48 13.55
CA CYS A 191 -13.39 -4.23 14.02
C CYS A 191 -13.68 -3.02 13.11
N GLU A 192 -14.48 -3.16 12.04
CA GLU A 192 -14.74 -2.11 11.04
C GLU A 192 -15.19 -0.79 11.68
N LYS A 193 -15.97 -0.86 12.77
CA LYS A 193 -16.47 0.33 13.49
C LYS A 193 -15.39 1.08 14.28
N GLN A 194 -14.26 0.45 14.55
CA GLN A 194 -13.12 1.01 15.28
C GLN A 194 -12.12 1.69 14.34
N ILE A 195 -12.17 1.37 13.04
CA ILE A 195 -11.29 1.95 12.04
C ILE A 195 -11.90 3.24 11.50
N LYS A 196 -11.15 4.35 11.59
CA LYS A 196 -11.61 5.66 11.14
C LYS A 196 -11.83 5.69 9.63
N THR A 197 -12.89 6.38 9.22
CA THR A 197 -13.25 6.55 7.82
C THR A 197 -12.86 7.94 7.31
N PHE A 198 -12.38 8.02 6.07
CA PHE A 198 -12.05 9.28 5.42
C PHE A 198 -12.74 9.41 4.06
N THR A 199 -13.29 10.59 3.78
CA THR A 199 -14.08 10.85 2.56
C THR A 199 -13.29 11.57 1.47
N GLN A 200 -12.08 12.07 1.78
CA GLN A 200 -11.29 12.84 0.82
C GLN A 200 -10.76 11.93 -0.30
N ARG A 201 -10.82 12.45 -1.53
CA ARG A 201 -10.39 11.77 -2.76
C ARG A 201 -9.49 12.69 -3.58
N PHE A 202 -8.63 12.08 -4.40
CA PHE A 202 -7.90 12.79 -5.45
C PHE A 202 -8.77 12.93 -6.69
N GLN A 203 -8.43 13.89 -7.55
CA GLN A 203 -9.14 14.07 -8.82
C GLN A 203 -8.78 12.96 -9.81
N ALA A 204 -9.71 12.65 -10.71
CA ALA A 204 -9.47 11.71 -11.79
C ALA A 204 -8.34 12.20 -12.71
N THR A 205 -7.48 11.27 -13.11
CA THR A 205 -6.30 11.53 -13.94
C THR A 205 -6.24 10.64 -15.19
N ILE A 206 -7.16 9.67 -15.29
CA ILE A 206 -7.26 8.78 -16.44
C ILE A 206 -7.61 9.55 -17.72
N THR A 207 -6.97 9.20 -18.83
CA THR A 207 -7.23 9.80 -20.14
C THR A 207 -8.41 9.12 -20.84
N GLN A 208 -8.96 9.76 -21.88
CA GLN A 208 -10.01 9.14 -22.71
C GLN A 208 -9.52 7.88 -23.42
N ASN A 209 -8.24 7.83 -23.79
CA ASN A 209 -7.63 6.67 -24.43
C ASN A 209 -7.49 5.50 -23.44
N GLU A 210 -7.10 5.80 -22.19
CA GLU A 210 -7.00 4.80 -21.12
C GLU A 210 -8.37 4.25 -20.69
N VAL A 211 -9.44 5.04 -20.77
CA VAL A 211 -10.82 4.56 -20.54
C VAL A 211 -11.22 3.49 -21.58
N GLY A 212 -10.65 3.54 -22.78
CA GLY A 212 -10.84 2.51 -23.82
C GLY A 212 -10.14 1.16 -23.53
N LEU A 213 -9.33 1.08 -22.47
CA LEU A 213 -8.61 -0.11 -22.04
C LEU A 213 -9.29 -0.76 -20.83
N MET A 214 -8.84 -1.97 -20.47
CA MET A 214 -9.13 -2.53 -19.15
C MET A 214 -8.51 -1.61 -18.09
N HIS A 215 -9.34 -1.08 -17.21
CA HIS A 215 -8.94 -0.14 -16.16
C HIS A 215 -9.66 -0.43 -14.84
N VAL A 216 -9.14 0.14 -13.75
CA VAL A 216 -9.75 0.05 -12.41
C VAL A 216 -10.37 1.39 -12.05
N GLY A 217 -11.67 1.38 -11.79
CA GLY A 217 -12.40 2.52 -11.23
C GLY A 217 -12.21 2.61 -9.72
N VAL A 218 -11.75 3.77 -9.24
CA VAL A 218 -11.77 4.13 -7.82
C VAL A 218 -12.87 5.16 -7.53
N PRO A 219 -13.53 5.11 -6.35
CA PRO A 219 -14.64 6.01 -5.99
C PRO A 219 -14.26 7.47 -5.78
#